data_AF-A0A523R8W6-F1
#
_entry.id   AF-A0A523R8W6-F1
#
_cell.length_a   1.000
_cell.length_b   1.000
_cell.length_c   1.000
_cell.angle_alpha   90.00
_cell.angle_beta   90.00
_cell.angle_gamma   90.00
#
_symmetry.space_group_name_H-M   'P 1'
#
loop_
_entity.id
_entity.type
_entity.pdbx_description
1 polymer ?
#
loop_
_entity_poly.entity_id
_entity_poly.type
_entity_poly.pdbx_seq_one_letter_code
_entity_poly.pdbx_strand_id
1 'polypeptide(L)'
;MFQQESELKKENKVKVDIYVPLNVCACQWENFMNLVFQVITHYNKYILYNTKNLDSEEARRLNLHGNSVVIDGTEIVKTSFALKKKLPEILKAKGLI
;
A
#
# COMPACT_ATOMS: atom_id res chain seq x y z
N MET A 1 -28.61 -10.66 1.80
CA MET A 1 -28.21 -9.46 1.03
C MET A 1 -27.03 -8.67 1.63
N PHE A 2 -26.46 -9.03 2.79
CA PHE A 2 -25.35 -8.29 3.41
C PHE A 2 -23.95 -8.61 2.86
N GLN A 3 -23.79 -9.64 2.04
CA GLN A 3 -22.46 -10.06 1.55
C GLN A 3 -22.03 -9.33 0.27
N GLN A 4 -22.96 -8.98 -0.63
CA GLN A 4 -22.66 -8.31 -1.90
C GLN A 4 -22.16 -6.87 -1.75
N GLU A 5 -22.68 -6.09 -0.79
CA GLU A 5 -22.18 -4.72 -0.53
C GLU A 5 -20.72 -4.69 -0.05
N SER A 6 -20.24 -5.78 0.55
CA SER A 6 -18.88 -5.85 1.09
C SER A 6 -17.83 -6.11 0.01
N GLU A 7 -18.20 -6.79 -1.08
CA GLU A 7 -17.31 -7.11 -2.21
C GLU A 7 -17.24 -5.94 -3.21
N LEU A 8 -18.38 -5.35 -3.56
CA LEU A 8 -18.45 -4.12 -4.38
C LEU A 8 -17.69 -2.93 -3.76
N LYS A 9 -17.68 -2.82 -2.42
CA LYS A 9 -16.85 -1.81 -1.70
C LYS A 9 -15.34 -2.09 -1.75
N LYS A 10 -14.91 -3.33 -2.03
CA LYS A 10 -13.49 -3.65 -2.21
C LYS A 10 -13.03 -3.35 -3.65
N GLU A 11 -13.91 -3.51 -4.64
CA GLU A 11 -13.58 -3.27 -6.05
C GLU A 11 -13.25 -1.81 -6.35
N ASN A 12 -13.90 -0.85 -5.65
CA ASN A 12 -13.65 0.58 -5.84
C ASN A 12 -12.51 1.15 -4.99
N LYS A 13 -11.76 0.32 -4.27
CA LYS A 13 -10.65 0.78 -3.42
C LYS A 13 -9.31 0.64 -4.14
N VAL A 14 -8.44 1.63 -3.96
CA VAL A 14 -7.05 1.53 -4.40
C VAL A 14 -6.31 0.53 -3.53
N LYS A 15 -5.64 -0.44 -4.15
CA LYS A 15 -4.83 -1.43 -3.43
C LYS A 15 -3.48 -0.83 -3.09
N VAL A 16 -3.07 -0.99 -1.83
CA VAL A 16 -1.81 -0.46 -1.30
C VAL A 16 -1.07 -1.61 -0.61
N ASP A 17 -0.14 -2.24 -1.31
CA ASP A 17 0.66 -3.33 -0.76
C ASP A 17 1.98 -2.77 -0.19
N ILE A 18 2.22 -2.99 1.09
CA ILE A 18 3.41 -2.51 1.81
C ILE A 18 4.37 -3.68 1.97
N TYR A 19 5.53 -3.60 1.31
CA TYR A 19 6.56 -4.63 1.35
C TYR A 19 7.64 -4.26 2.36
N VAL A 20 7.85 -5.16 3.32
CA VAL A 20 8.90 -5.08 4.35
C VAL A 20 9.51 -6.48 4.55
N PRO A 21 10.75 -6.60 5.04
CA PRO A 21 11.36 -7.90 5.30
C PRO A 21 10.72 -8.52 6.56
N LEU A 22 9.64 -9.29 6.37
CA LEU A 22 8.88 -9.89 7.47
C LEU A 22 9.62 -11.05 8.17
N ASN A 23 10.75 -11.47 7.62
CA ASN A 23 11.65 -12.46 8.19
C ASN A 23 12.65 -11.88 9.21
N VAL A 24 12.75 -10.56 9.34
CA VAL A 24 13.61 -9.90 10.33
C VAL A 24 12.79 -9.17 11.40
N CYS A 25 13.48 -8.74 12.46
CA CYS A 25 12.89 -7.94 13.54
C CYS A 25 12.07 -6.76 13.00
N ALA A 26 10.89 -6.55 13.57
CA ALA A 26 10.03 -5.40 13.25
C ALA A 26 10.75 -4.05 13.42
N CYS A 27 11.68 -3.98 14.37
CA CYS A 27 12.55 -2.82 14.59
C CYS A 27 13.33 -2.35 13.34
N GLN A 28 13.57 -3.24 12.37
CA GLN A 28 14.26 -2.90 11.11
C GLN A 28 13.35 -2.14 10.13
N TRP A 29 12.03 -2.21 10.28
CA TRP A 29 11.08 -1.64 9.33
C TRP A 29 9.93 -0.84 10.00
N GLU A 30 9.85 -0.80 11.32
CA GLU A 30 8.81 -0.07 12.06
C GLU A 30 8.78 1.41 11.71
N ASN A 31 9.95 2.05 11.59
CA ASN A 31 10.06 3.46 11.23
C ASN A 31 9.46 3.73 9.84
N PHE A 32 9.69 2.82 8.89
CA PHE A 32 9.09 2.92 7.58
C PHE A 32 7.57 2.76 7.65
N MET A 33 7.07 1.74 8.35
CA MET A 33 5.63 1.51 8.52
C MET A 33 4.93 2.70 9.19
N ASN A 34 5.52 3.29 10.22
CA ASN A 34 4.99 4.47 10.90
C ASN A 34 4.81 5.64 9.92
N LEU A 35 5.82 5.90 9.09
CA LEU A 35 5.74 6.95 8.06
C LEU A 35 4.72 6.63 6.97
N VAL A 36 4.55 5.37 6.57
CA VAL A 36 3.51 4.94 5.63
C VAL A 36 2.13 5.15 6.23
N PHE A 37 1.91 4.72 7.47
CA PHE A 37 0.62 4.86 8.17
C PHE A 37 0.22 6.31 8.41
N GLN A 38 1.18 7.21 8.66
CA GLN A 38 0.91 8.65 8.71
C GLN A 38 0.28 9.18 7.41
N VAL A 39 0.56 8.55 6.25
CA VAL A 39 -0.05 8.94 4.98
C VAL A 39 -1.37 8.21 4.77
N ILE A 40 -1.35 6.87 4.82
CA ILE A 40 -2.45 6.07 4.30
C ILE A 40 -3.71 6.09 5.18
N THR A 41 -3.56 6.35 6.49
CA THR A 41 -4.69 6.38 7.43
C THR A 41 -5.71 7.47 7.09
N HIS A 42 -5.27 8.60 6.53
CA HIS A 42 -6.13 9.68 6.03
C HIS A 42 -7.07 9.21 4.90
N TYR A 43 -6.71 8.12 4.21
CA TYR A 43 -7.42 7.62 3.03
C TYR A 43 -8.04 6.23 3.26
N ASN A 44 -8.15 5.74 4.51
CA ASN A 44 -8.66 4.42 4.86
C ASN A 44 -10.04 4.07 4.23
N LYS A 45 -10.86 5.08 3.96
CA LYS A 45 -12.16 4.89 3.27
C LYS A 45 -11.99 4.45 1.81
N TYR A 46 -10.92 4.88 1.15
CA TYR A 46 -10.69 4.75 -0.29
C TYR A 46 -9.61 3.73 -0.66
N ILE A 47 -8.89 3.21 0.33
CA ILE A 47 -7.82 2.23 0.11
C ILE A 47 -8.14 0.89 0.76
N LEU A 48 -7.48 -0.14 0.25
CA LEU A 48 -7.31 -1.44 0.87
C LEU A 48 -5.81 -1.69 0.96
N TYR A 49 -5.26 -1.81 2.17
CA TYR A 49 -3.83 -2.06 2.35
C TYR A 49 -3.55 -3.47 2.87
N ASN A 50 -2.41 -4.03 2.45
CA ASN A 50 -1.86 -5.26 2.99
C ASN A 50 -0.38 -5.09 3.29
N THR A 51 0.12 -5.78 4.30
CA THR A 51 1.56 -5.92 4.51
C THR A 51 2.02 -7.25 3.90
N LYS A 52 3.04 -7.20 3.04
CA LYS A 52 3.58 -8.35 2.31
C LYS A 52 5.07 -8.52 2.61
N ASN A 53 5.55 -9.75 2.44
CA ASN A 53 6.97 -10.05 2.64
C ASN A 53 7.79 -9.59 1.44
N LEU A 54 8.83 -8.78 1.68
CA LEU A 54 9.80 -8.35 0.68
C LEU A 54 10.58 -9.54 0.05
N ASP A 55 10.67 -10.68 0.74
CA ASP A 55 11.34 -11.88 0.21
C ASP A 55 10.43 -12.77 -0.65
N SER A 56 9.16 -12.39 -0.83
CA SER A 56 8.21 -13.16 -1.63
C SER A 56 8.56 -13.19 -3.13
N GLU A 57 8.09 -14.22 -3.84
CA GLU A 57 8.22 -14.26 -5.30
C GLU A 57 7.54 -13.08 -5.99
N GLU A 58 6.45 -12.56 -5.41
CA GLU A 58 5.75 -11.38 -5.91
C GLU A 58 6.67 -10.15 -5.88
N ALA A 59 7.34 -9.91 -4.74
CA ALA A 59 8.31 -8.82 -4.60
C ALA A 59 9.49 -8.95 -5.57
N ARG A 60 9.96 -10.18 -5.83
CA ARG A 60 11.00 -10.45 -6.83
C ARG A 60 10.54 -10.13 -8.25
N ARG A 61 9.32 -10.50 -8.62
CA ARG A 61 8.72 -10.18 -9.93
C ARG A 61 8.57 -8.68 -10.16
N LEU A 62 8.29 -7.92 -9.09
CA LEU A 62 8.20 -6.46 -9.10
C LEU A 62 9.57 -5.77 -8.98
N ASN A 63 10.67 -6.53 -8.93
CA ASN A 63 12.05 -6.05 -8.77
C ASN A 63 12.21 -5.08 -7.58
N LEU A 64 11.61 -5.42 -6.44
CA LEU A 64 11.66 -4.59 -5.24
C LEU A 64 13.02 -4.75 -4.54
N HIS A 65 13.65 -3.61 -4.25
CA HIS A 65 14.89 -3.53 -3.48
C HIS A 65 14.65 -2.62 -2.27
N GLY A 66 14.48 -3.25 -1.10
CA GLY A 66 14.18 -2.58 0.17
C GLY A 66 12.70 -2.29 0.40
N ASN A 67 12.41 -1.71 1.57
CA ASN A 67 11.07 -1.36 2.00
C ASN A 67 10.37 -0.49 0.95
N SER A 68 9.16 -0.85 0.57
CA SER A 68 8.44 -0.18 -0.52
C SER A 68 6.93 -0.31 -0.37
N VAL A 69 6.20 0.56 -1.05
CA VAL A 69 4.75 0.52 -1.19
C VAL A 69 4.44 0.38 -2.67
N VAL A 70 3.56 -0.55 -3.03
CA VAL A 70 3.09 -0.79 -4.38
C VAL A 70 1.61 -0.42 -4.43
N ILE A 71 1.26 0.51 -5.31
CA ILE A 71 -0.11 0.99 -5.50
C ILE A 71 -0.69 0.35 -6.77
N ASP A 72 -1.85 -0.28 -6.64
CA ASP A 72 -2.53 -1.03 -7.71
C ASP A 72 -1.60 -2.00 -8.48
N GLY A 73 -0.65 -2.61 -7.78
CA GLY A 73 0.26 -3.62 -8.33
C GLY A 73 1.31 -3.08 -9.31
N THR A 74 1.38 -1.77 -9.56
CA THR A 74 2.24 -1.21 -10.63
C THR A 74 3.07 -0.02 -10.17
N GLU A 75 2.50 0.94 -9.44
CA GLU A 75 3.24 2.13 -9.01
C GLU A 75 4.05 1.83 -7.75
N ILE A 76 5.37 1.83 -7.87
CA ILE A 76 6.30 1.54 -6.77
C ILE A 76 6.78 2.84 -6.14
N VAL A 77 6.60 2.94 -4.82
CA VAL A 77 6.97 4.10 -4.01
C VAL A 77 7.89 3.67 -2.87
N LYS A 78 9.09 4.27 -2.79
CA LYS A 78 10.11 3.89 -1.79
C LYS A 78 10.17 4.79 -0.56
N THR A 79 9.49 5.94 -0.59
CA THR A 79 9.55 6.92 0.51
C THR A 79 8.16 7.42 0.86
N SER A 80 7.96 7.78 2.13
CA SER A 80 6.70 8.37 2.61
C SER A 80 6.38 9.70 1.95
N PHE A 81 7.40 10.49 1.61
CA PHE A 81 7.22 11.74 0.86
C PHE A 81 6.63 11.50 -0.53
N ALA A 82 7.19 10.54 -1.28
CA ALA A 82 6.65 10.17 -2.58
C ALA A 82 5.23 9.58 -2.44
N LEU A 83 4.95 8.82 -1.38
CA LEU A 83 3.62 8.27 -1.12
C LEU A 83 2.59 9.37 -0.85
N LYS A 84 2.96 10.38 -0.05
CA LYS A 84 2.14 11.55 0.27
C LYS A 84 1.75 12.34 -0.98
N LYS A 85 2.60 12.36 -2.00
CA LYS A 85 2.31 13.00 -3.30
C LYS A 85 1.47 12.09 -4.21
N LYS A 86 1.90 10.85 -4.41
CA LYS A 86 1.34 9.93 -5.41
C LYS A 86 -0.03 9.38 -5.05
N LEU A 87 -0.25 9.01 -3.79
CA LEU A 87 -1.53 8.42 -3.36
C LEU A 87 -2.73 9.34 -3.64
N PRO A 88 -2.74 10.63 -3.24
CA PRO A 88 -3.86 11.51 -3.57
C PRO A 88 -4.01 11.79 -5.06
N GLU A 89 -2.92 11.82 -5.84
CA GLU A 89 -2.99 11.95 -7.31
C GLU A 89 -3.76 10.77 -7.93
N ILE A 90 -3.45 9.54 -7.50
CA ILE A 90 -4.13 8.32 -7.96
C ILE A 90 -5.59 8.29 -7.52
N LEU A 91 -5.87 8.66 -6.27
CA LEU A 91 -7.25 8.71 -5.75
C LEU A 91 -8.12 9.71 -6.52
N LYS A 92 -7.59 10.90 -6.84
CA LYS A 92 -8.28 11.90 -7.68
C LYS A 92 -8.50 11.41 -9.10
N ALA A 93 -7.50 10.78 -9.71
CA ALA A 93 -7.62 10.22 -11.06
C ALA A 93 -8.70 9.14 -11.16
N LYS A 94 -8.99 8.45 -10.06
CA LYS A 94 -10.07 7.45 -9.94
C LYS A 94 -11.40 8.02 -9.45
N GLY A 95 -11.50 9.33 -9.20
CA GLY A 95 -12.72 9.97 -8.71
C GLY A 95 -13.14 9.54 -7.31
N LEU A 96 -12.19 9.09 -6.48
CA LEU A 96 -12.46 8.63 -5.11
C LEU A 96 -12.42 9.79 -4.09
N ILE A 97 -11.71 10.87 -4.42
CA ILE A 97 -11.62 12.12 -3.65
C ILE A 97 -11.65 13.34 -4.56
#